data_AF-A0A565BGC2-F1
#
_entry.id   AF-A0A565BGC2-F1
#
_cell.length_a   1.000
_cell.length_b   1.000
_cell.length_c   1.000
_cell.angle_alpha   90.00
_cell.angle_beta   90.00
_cell.angle_gamma   90.00
#
_symmetry.space_group_name_H-M   'P 1'
#
loop_
_entity.id
_entity.type
_entity.pdbx_description
1 polymer ?
#
loop_
_entity_poly.entity_id
_entity_poly.type
_entity_poly.pdbx_seq_one_letter_code
_entity_poly.pdbx_strand_id
1 'polypeptide(L)'
;MEVNAWVEDHTSGLIKNLLPHGFVTNITNKIYGNALYFKGAWKSPFDKYYTRDREFHLVNGKIVYVSFMSSHENQHVRAYDGFKVLRLPYRQGRDDIKREFSMYFYLPDKKDGLDTFVERMSSTRGFLDSHIPSYKVEVEKLRIPKFKIEFEFSVSEQLGIQSISLYHKALVEIDEEGAEATAATAHLTMLPGCCAPIKRPKTRFCSRSSISFLDKRRLYCNRFVRWSDL
;
A
#
# COMPACT_ATOMS: atom_id res chain seq x y z
N MET A 1 16.78 -7.14 -19.77
CA MET A 1 17.37 -7.06 -18.41
C MET A 1 16.67 -8.09 -17.53
N GLU A 2 17.41 -9.05 -16.97
CA GLU A 2 16.85 -10.22 -16.24
C GLU A 2 16.02 -9.85 -15.00
N VAL A 3 16.42 -8.80 -14.26
CA VAL A 3 15.69 -8.34 -13.06
C VAL A 3 14.26 -7.91 -13.38
N ASN A 4 14.04 -7.18 -14.47
CA ASN A 4 12.68 -6.76 -14.86
C ASN A 4 11.82 -7.94 -15.29
N ALA A 5 12.39 -8.93 -15.98
CA ALA A 5 11.68 -10.15 -16.36
C ALA A 5 11.30 -10.98 -15.12
N TRP A 6 12.20 -11.10 -14.14
CA TRP A 6 11.92 -11.75 -12.87
C TRP A 6 10.79 -11.06 -12.09
N VAL A 7 10.81 -9.72 -12.02
CA VAL A 7 9.73 -8.95 -11.37
C VAL A 7 8.40 -9.13 -12.11
N GLU A 8 8.40 -9.06 -13.43
CA GLU A 8 7.18 -9.23 -14.23
C GLU A 8 6.55 -10.60 -13.97
N ASP A 9 7.35 -11.67 -13.96
CA ASP A 9 6.89 -13.03 -13.64
C ASP A 9 6.32 -13.14 -12.21
N HIS A 10 7.04 -12.61 -11.21
CA HIS A 10 6.65 -12.69 -9.80
C HIS A 10 5.51 -11.74 -9.41
N THR A 11 5.07 -10.88 -10.33
CA THR A 11 3.95 -9.95 -10.15
C THR A 11 2.80 -10.20 -11.11
N SER A 12 2.76 -11.39 -11.74
CA SER A 12 1.74 -11.78 -12.72
C SER A 12 1.58 -10.79 -13.88
N GLY A 13 2.69 -10.17 -14.29
CA GLY A 13 2.73 -9.19 -15.37
C GLY A 13 2.31 -7.77 -14.99
N LEU A 14 1.92 -7.52 -13.74
CA LEU A 14 1.39 -6.22 -13.32
C LEU A 14 2.48 -5.17 -13.10
N ILE A 15 3.67 -5.56 -12.61
CA ILE A 15 4.80 -4.65 -12.48
C ILE A 15 5.79 -4.94 -13.60
N LYS A 16 5.82 -4.02 -14.56
CA LYS A 16 6.78 -4.02 -15.65
C LYS A 16 7.82 -2.94 -15.42
N ASN A 17 9.04 -3.23 -15.88
CA ASN A 17 10.12 -2.27 -15.90
C ASN A 17 10.42 -1.61 -14.53
N LEU A 18 10.53 -2.41 -13.47
CA LEU A 18 10.87 -1.91 -12.13
C LEU A 18 12.14 -1.04 -12.12
N LEU A 19 13.14 -1.45 -12.89
CA LEU A 19 14.36 -0.69 -13.10
C LEU A 19 14.33 -0.07 -14.50
N PRO A 20 14.40 1.27 -14.62
CA PRO A 20 14.47 1.96 -15.90
C PRO A 20 15.72 1.57 -16.71
N HIS A 21 15.66 1.78 -18.02
CA HIS A 21 16.82 1.54 -18.89
C HIS A 21 17.97 2.50 -18.53
N GLY A 22 19.20 2.00 -18.53
CA GLY A 22 20.39 2.78 -18.15
C GLY A 22 20.63 2.93 -16.64
N PHE A 23 19.74 2.36 -15.81
CA PHE A 23 19.86 2.45 -14.36
C PHE A 23 20.88 1.47 -13.76
N VAL A 24 21.00 0.31 -14.39
CA VAL A 24 22.10 -0.62 -14.13
C VAL A 24 23.26 -0.20 -15.02
N THR A 25 24.35 0.23 -14.39
CA THR A 25 25.56 0.72 -15.06
C THR A 25 26.75 -0.16 -14.73
N ASN A 26 27.90 0.08 -15.36
CA ASN A 26 29.14 -0.65 -15.10
C ASN A 26 29.69 -0.47 -13.67
N ILE A 27 29.18 0.50 -12.90
CA ILE A 27 29.52 0.71 -11.48
C ILE A 27 28.55 0.02 -10.52
N THR A 28 27.45 -0.57 -11.02
CA THR A 28 26.51 -1.34 -10.19
C THR A 28 27.13 -2.68 -9.80
N ASN A 29 27.32 -2.91 -8.50
CA ASN A 29 27.93 -4.14 -7.98
C ASN A 29 26.88 -5.21 -7.65
N LYS A 30 25.84 -4.83 -6.91
CA LYS A 30 24.77 -5.75 -6.50
C LYS A 30 23.40 -5.11 -6.59
N ILE A 31 22.43 -5.95 -6.94
CA ILE A 31 21.00 -5.64 -6.96
C ILE A 31 20.29 -6.59 -5.99
N TYR A 32 19.48 -6.04 -5.09
CA TYR A 32 18.61 -6.79 -4.19
C TYR A 32 17.17 -6.48 -4.56
N GLY A 33 16.41 -7.50 -4.97
CA GLY A 33 15.01 -7.38 -5.36
C GLY A 33 14.09 -8.05 -4.34
N ASN A 34 12.91 -7.47 -4.15
CA ASN A 34 11.77 -8.14 -3.53
C ASN A 34 10.54 -7.86 -4.39
N ALA A 35 9.70 -8.86 -4.63
CA ALA A 35 8.41 -8.72 -5.27
C ALA A 35 7.35 -9.43 -4.42
N LEU A 36 6.21 -8.77 -4.26
CA LEU A 36 5.05 -9.28 -3.56
C LEU A 36 3.85 -9.18 -4.50
N TYR A 37 3.11 -10.26 -4.60
CA TYR A 37 1.79 -10.29 -5.21
C TYR A 37 0.76 -10.78 -4.20
N PHE A 38 -0.38 -10.11 -4.16
CA PHE A 38 -1.52 -10.42 -3.34
C PHE A 38 -2.79 -10.34 -4.19
N LYS A 39 -3.62 -11.37 -4.13
CA LYS A 39 -4.97 -11.34 -4.68
C LYS A 39 -5.91 -12.01 -3.69
N GLY A 40 -6.86 -11.24 -3.18
CA GLY A 40 -7.81 -11.68 -2.17
C GLY A 40 -9.23 -11.39 -2.62
N ALA A 41 -10.08 -12.42 -2.67
CA ALA A 41 -11.51 -12.24 -2.83
C ALA A 41 -12.15 -11.82 -1.50
N TRP A 42 -13.11 -10.90 -1.52
CA TRP A 42 -13.86 -10.53 -0.32
C TRP A 42 -14.57 -11.76 0.28
N LYS A 43 -14.67 -11.80 1.60
CA LYS A 43 -15.50 -12.82 2.28
C LYS A 43 -16.98 -12.66 1.92
N SER A 44 -17.43 -11.40 1.81
CA SER A 44 -18.74 -11.00 1.31
C SER A 44 -18.52 -10.02 0.15
N PRO A 45 -18.61 -10.47 -1.12
CA PRO A 45 -18.49 -9.60 -2.30
C PRO A 45 -19.59 -8.54 -2.36
N PHE A 46 -19.33 -7.45 -3.08
CA PHE A 46 -20.35 -6.44 -3.37
C PHE A 46 -21.17 -6.86 -4.58
N ASP A 47 -22.48 -6.61 -4.55
CA ASP A 47 -23.32 -6.85 -5.73
C ASP A 47 -23.17 -5.68 -6.70
N LYS A 48 -22.67 -5.98 -7.90
CA LYS A 48 -22.45 -5.04 -9.01
C LYS A 48 -23.71 -4.29 -9.40
N TYR A 49 -24.90 -4.87 -9.14
CA TYR A 49 -26.17 -4.20 -9.35
C TYR A 49 -26.29 -2.89 -8.56
N TYR A 50 -25.71 -2.82 -7.36
CA TYR A 50 -25.74 -1.63 -6.51
C TYR A 50 -24.58 -0.66 -6.76
N THR A 51 -23.63 -1.01 -7.62
CA THR A 51 -22.55 -0.10 -8.03
C THR A 51 -23.15 1.04 -8.86
N ARG A 52 -22.88 2.28 -8.42
CA ARG A 52 -23.38 3.50 -9.08
C ARG A 52 -22.33 4.59 -9.04
N ASP A 53 -22.27 5.39 -10.10
CA ASP A 53 -21.41 6.57 -10.14
C ASP A 53 -21.94 7.66 -9.21
N ARG A 54 -21.04 8.24 -8.42
CA ARG A 54 -21.36 9.32 -7.47
C ARG A 54 -20.17 10.27 -7.36
N GLU A 55 -20.43 11.43 -6.79
CA GLU A 55 -19.43 12.46 -6.54
C GLU A 55 -18.38 11.99 -5.51
N PHE A 56 -17.12 12.26 -5.83
CA PHE A 56 -15.97 12.11 -4.97
C PHE A 56 -15.23 13.45 -4.90
N HIS A 57 -14.98 13.90 -3.67
CA HIS A 57 -14.30 15.17 -3.41
C HIS A 57 -12.79 14.95 -3.35
N LEU A 58 -12.06 15.56 -4.27
CA LEU A 58 -10.60 15.57 -4.27
C LEU A 58 -10.06 16.54 -3.22
N VAL A 59 -8.82 16.30 -2.78
CA VAL A 59 -8.13 17.14 -1.79
C VAL A 59 -7.94 18.58 -2.28
N ASN A 60 -7.82 18.79 -3.59
CA ASN A 60 -7.73 20.12 -4.21
C ASN A 60 -9.10 20.84 -4.33
N GLY A 61 -10.18 20.25 -3.80
CA GLY A 61 -11.53 20.80 -3.84
C GLY A 61 -12.33 20.47 -5.09
N LYS A 62 -11.72 19.86 -6.13
CA LYS A 62 -12.43 19.44 -7.35
C LYS A 62 -13.33 18.23 -7.06
N ILE A 63 -14.45 18.16 -7.77
CA ILE A 63 -15.39 17.04 -7.72
C ILE A 63 -15.22 16.20 -8.98
N VAL A 64 -15.17 14.88 -8.81
CA VAL A 64 -15.16 13.89 -9.91
C VAL A 64 -16.23 12.84 -9.65
N TYR A 65 -16.74 12.20 -10.71
CA TYR A 65 -17.66 11.08 -10.57
C TYR A 65 -16.88 9.76 -10.64
N VAL A 66 -17.10 8.89 -9.65
CA VAL A 66 -16.48 7.57 -9.58
C VAL A 66 -17.51 6.52 -9.20
N SER A 67 -17.28 5.28 -9.63
CA SER A 67 -18.17 4.16 -9.29
C SER A 67 -18.00 3.77 -7.83
N PHE A 68 -19.08 3.87 -7.05
CA PHE A 68 -19.11 3.41 -5.65
C PHE A 68 -19.82 2.08 -5.52
N MET A 69 -19.11 1.12 -4.96
CA MET A 69 -19.67 -0.14 -4.47
C MET A 69 -20.46 0.11 -3.20
N SER A 70 -21.58 -0.60 -3.02
CA SER A 70 -22.46 -0.44 -1.86
C SER A 70 -22.91 -1.81 -1.34
N SER A 71 -23.18 -1.89 -0.04
CA SER A 71 -23.74 -3.09 0.60
C SER A 71 -24.81 -2.69 1.61
N HIS A 72 -25.82 -3.54 1.73
CA HIS A 72 -26.91 -3.42 2.70
C HIS A 72 -26.77 -4.44 3.85
N GLU A 73 -25.71 -5.25 3.86
CA GLU A 73 -25.43 -6.18 4.96
C GLU A 73 -24.80 -5.48 6.16
N ASN A 74 -24.90 -6.08 7.34
CA ASN A 74 -24.17 -5.64 8.52
C ASN A 74 -22.65 -5.72 8.29
N GLN A 75 -21.94 -4.66 8.66
CA GLN A 75 -20.51 -4.46 8.38
C GLN A 75 -19.69 -4.34 9.66
N HIS A 76 -18.42 -4.73 9.60
CA HIS A 76 -17.47 -4.51 10.69
C HIS A 76 -17.03 -3.04 10.71
N VAL A 77 -17.87 -2.16 11.25
CA VAL A 77 -17.63 -0.72 11.33
C VAL A 77 -17.62 -0.28 12.79
N ARG A 78 -16.69 0.62 13.12
CA ARG A 78 -16.67 1.32 14.41
C ARG A 78 -16.31 2.78 14.22
N ALA A 79 -17.08 3.66 14.87
CA ALA A 79 -16.76 5.08 14.98
C ALA A 79 -15.88 5.34 16.21
N TYR A 80 -14.97 6.28 16.08
CA TYR A 80 -14.08 6.78 17.11
C TYR A 80 -14.12 8.31 17.09
N ASP A 81 -13.42 8.94 18.04
CA ASP A 81 -13.32 10.39 18.08
C ASP A 81 -12.51 10.94 16.88
N GLY A 82 -13.24 11.49 15.92
CA GLY A 82 -12.74 12.16 14.72
C GLY A 82 -12.57 11.28 13.49
N PHE A 83 -12.92 9.99 13.54
CA PHE A 83 -12.81 9.08 12.40
C PHE A 83 -13.64 7.79 12.57
N LYS A 84 -13.79 7.05 11.47
CA LYS A 84 -14.44 5.73 11.42
C LYS A 84 -13.50 4.69 10.84
N VAL A 85 -13.63 3.44 11.27
CA VAL A 85 -12.88 2.30 10.73
C VAL A 85 -13.86 1.25 10.21
N LEU A 86 -13.64 0.83 8.97
CA LEU A 86 -14.30 -0.31 8.34
C LEU A 86 -13.29 -1.44 8.15
N ARG A 87 -13.68 -2.66 8.47
CA ARG A 87 -12.92 -3.89 8.19
C ARG A 87 -13.66 -4.73 7.15
N LEU A 88 -12.98 -5.04 6.04
CA LEU A 88 -13.45 -5.99 5.03
C LEU A 88 -12.57 -7.26 5.08
N PRO A 89 -13.06 -8.38 5.62
CA PRO A 89 -12.32 -9.63 5.62
C PRO A 89 -12.25 -10.23 4.22
N TYR A 90 -11.11 -10.83 3.87
CA TYR A 90 -10.98 -11.67 2.68
C TYR A 90 -11.45 -13.09 2.97
N ARG A 91 -11.79 -13.84 1.91
CA ARG A 91 -12.08 -15.27 2.00
C ARG A 91 -10.82 -16.01 2.48
N GLN A 92 -10.98 -16.84 3.51
CA GLN A 92 -9.90 -17.70 3.98
C GLN A 92 -9.56 -18.77 2.93
N GLY A 93 -8.28 -19.11 2.85
CA GLY A 93 -7.81 -20.21 2.00
C GLY A 93 -8.25 -21.56 2.57
N ARG A 94 -8.49 -22.53 1.70
CA ARG A 94 -8.86 -23.90 2.10
C ARG A 94 -7.75 -24.58 2.91
N ASP A 95 -6.50 -24.30 2.55
CA ASP A 95 -5.32 -24.98 3.10
C ASP A 95 -4.67 -24.25 4.27
N ASP A 96 -5.09 -23.02 4.55
CA ASP A 96 -4.58 -22.23 5.67
C ASP A 96 -5.70 -21.50 6.42
N ILE A 97 -6.26 -22.22 7.37
CA ILE A 97 -7.28 -21.72 8.31
C ILE A 97 -6.71 -20.88 9.45
N LYS A 98 -5.39 -20.71 9.55
CA LYS A 98 -4.75 -19.94 10.63
C LYS A 98 -4.55 -18.48 10.26
N ARG A 99 -4.48 -18.16 8.96
CA ARG A 99 -4.29 -16.78 8.48
C ARG A 99 -5.63 -16.16 8.07
N GLU A 100 -5.95 -15.04 8.69
CA GLU A 100 -7.09 -14.20 8.32
C GLU A 100 -6.57 -12.86 7.80
N PHE A 101 -6.82 -12.58 6.53
CA PHE A 101 -6.51 -11.28 5.94
C PHE A 101 -7.75 -10.39 5.98
N SER A 102 -7.55 -9.09 6.19
CA SER A 102 -8.62 -8.09 6.08
C SER A 102 -8.05 -6.78 5.54
N MET A 103 -8.84 -6.07 4.75
CA MET A 103 -8.57 -4.68 4.41
C MET A 103 -9.25 -3.76 5.42
N TYR A 104 -8.58 -2.66 5.77
CA TYR A 104 -9.10 -1.66 6.68
C TYR A 104 -9.19 -0.31 5.99
N PHE A 105 -10.34 0.33 6.08
CA PHE A 105 -10.54 1.69 5.62
C PHE A 105 -10.69 2.59 6.84
N TYR A 106 -9.81 3.60 6.93
CA TYR A 106 -9.87 4.64 7.95
C TYR A 106 -10.39 5.90 7.30
N LEU A 107 -11.52 6.39 7.79
CA LEU A 107 -12.22 7.53 7.22
C LEU A 107 -12.28 8.66 8.27
N PRO A 108 -11.45 9.71 8.15
CA PRO A 108 -11.56 10.90 8.97
C PRO A 108 -12.93 11.57 8.81
N ASP A 109 -13.45 12.17 9.88
CA ASP A 109 -14.73 12.89 9.82
C ASP A 109 -14.59 14.23 9.06
N LYS A 110 -13.42 14.86 9.13
CA LYS A 110 -13.09 16.09 8.40
C LYS A 110 -12.64 15.75 6.97
N LYS A 111 -13.22 16.43 5.98
CA LYS A 111 -12.93 16.22 4.54
C LYS A 111 -11.45 16.50 4.18
N ASP A 112 -10.83 17.45 4.86
CA ASP A 112 -9.43 17.88 4.71
C ASP A 112 -8.51 17.35 5.82
N GLY A 113 -9.02 16.45 6.67
CA GLY A 113 -8.30 15.97 7.87
C GLY A 113 -7.26 14.89 7.61
N LEU A 114 -7.09 14.42 6.37
CA LEU A 114 -6.32 13.21 6.07
C LEU A 114 -4.85 13.32 6.49
N ASP A 115 -4.16 14.42 6.19
CA ASP A 115 -2.74 14.58 6.55
C ASP A 115 -2.56 14.59 8.08
N THR A 116 -3.35 15.38 8.81
CA THR A 116 -3.32 15.40 10.28
C THR A 116 -3.67 14.05 10.89
N PHE A 117 -4.56 13.30 10.26
CA PHE A 117 -4.94 11.97 10.68
C PHE A 117 -3.82 10.95 10.48
N VAL A 118 -3.13 11.00 9.33
CA VAL A 118 -1.96 10.14 9.04
C VAL A 118 -0.81 10.44 10.01
N GLU A 119 -0.58 11.71 10.36
CA GLU A 119 0.40 12.10 11.38
C GLU A 119 0.04 11.55 12.77
N ARG A 120 -1.23 11.67 13.19
CA ARG A 120 -1.73 11.11 14.45
C ARG A 120 -1.55 9.58 14.48
N MET A 121 -1.90 8.90 13.40
CA MET A 121 -1.77 7.45 13.27
C MET A 121 -0.30 7.01 13.34
N SER A 122 0.60 7.75 12.69
CA SER A 122 2.03 7.43 12.64
C SER A 122 2.76 7.71 13.96
N SER A 123 2.32 8.72 14.72
CA SER A 123 2.90 9.12 16.00
C SER A 123 2.37 8.29 17.19
N THR A 124 1.18 7.71 17.07
CA THR A 124 0.54 6.93 18.14
C THR A 124 0.93 5.46 18.07
N ARG A 125 1.66 4.97 19.08
CA ARG A 125 2.04 3.55 19.16
C ARG A 125 0.79 2.67 19.31
N GLY A 126 0.74 1.57 18.55
CA GLY A 126 -0.35 0.60 18.63
C GLY A 126 -1.70 1.13 18.10
N PHE A 127 -1.72 2.28 17.41
CA PHE A 127 -2.96 2.86 16.89
C PHE A 127 -3.75 1.87 16.04
N LEU A 128 -3.09 1.12 15.16
CA LEU A 128 -3.77 0.16 14.30
C LEU A 128 -4.37 -1.00 15.10
N ASP A 129 -3.62 -1.54 16.07
CA ASP A 129 -4.06 -2.65 16.92
C ASP A 129 -5.25 -2.27 17.81
N SER A 130 -5.30 -1.02 18.28
CA SER A 130 -6.36 -0.54 19.17
C SER A 130 -7.67 -0.18 18.45
N HIS A 131 -7.64 -0.06 17.11
CA HIS A 131 -8.78 0.45 16.33
C HIS A 131 -9.42 -0.58 15.38
N ILE A 132 -9.37 -1.86 15.75
CA ILE A 132 -9.94 -2.97 14.94
C ILE A 132 -11.42 -3.20 15.31
N PRO A 133 -12.38 -3.04 14.37
CA PRO A 133 -13.78 -3.41 14.60
C PRO A 133 -13.93 -4.94 14.75
N SER A 134 -14.50 -5.39 15.86
CA SER A 134 -14.64 -6.82 16.19
C SER A 134 -16.01 -7.41 15.86
N TYR A 135 -17.08 -6.62 15.87
CA TYR A 135 -18.46 -7.05 15.61
C TYR A 135 -19.05 -6.34 14.39
N LYS A 136 -20.08 -6.94 13.80
CA LYS A 136 -20.84 -6.34 12.71
C LYS A 136 -21.96 -5.46 13.28
N VAL A 137 -22.21 -4.33 12.63
CA VAL A 137 -23.32 -3.42 12.93
C VAL A 137 -24.09 -3.10 11.65
N GLU A 138 -25.35 -2.75 11.80
CA GLU A 138 -26.15 -2.21 10.69
C GLU A 138 -25.54 -0.87 10.24
N VAL A 139 -25.39 -0.71 8.93
CA VAL A 139 -24.85 0.52 8.32
C VAL A 139 -25.84 1.00 7.29
N GLU A 140 -26.42 2.18 7.53
CA GLU A 140 -27.44 2.75 6.64
C GLU A 140 -26.93 2.94 5.20
N LYS A 141 -25.72 3.48 5.04
CA LYS A 141 -25.11 3.78 3.74
C LYS A 141 -23.61 3.48 3.75
N LEU A 142 -23.24 2.25 3.39
CA LEU A 142 -21.85 1.93 3.05
C LEU A 142 -21.60 2.25 1.58
N ARG A 143 -20.56 3.05 1.31
CA ARG A 143 -20.10 3.36 -0.05
C ARG A 143 -18.58 3.32 -0.09
N ILE A 144 -18.03 2.55 -1.02
CA ILE A 144 -16.59 2.42 -1.22
C ILE A 144 -16.29 2.65 -2.69
N PRO A 145 -15.41 3.61 -3.04
CA PRO A 145 -15.06 3.83 -4.44
C PRO A 145 -14.28 2.63 -4.97
N LYS A 146 -14.56 2.24 -6.21
CA LYS A 146 -13.66 1.38 -6.99
C LYS A 146 -12.47 2.23 -7.41
N PHE A 147 -11.27 1.68 -7.28
CA PHE A 147 -10.09 2.39 -7.73
C PHE A 147 -8.96 1.45 -8.08
N LYS A 148 -8.10 1.96 -8.96
CA LYS A 148 -6.82 1.39 -9.29
C LYS A 148 -5.78 2.48 -9.12
N ILE A 149 -4.77 2.21 -8.31
CA ILE A 149 -3.69 3.15 -8.02
C ILE A 149 -2.39 2.44 -8.34
N GLU A 150 -1.54 3.13 -9.10
CA GLU A 150 -0.16 2.76 -9.33
C GLU A 150 0.72 3.84 -8.72
N PHE A 151 1.80 3.44 -8.08
CA PHE A 151 2.75 4.36 -7.51
C PHE A 151 4.17 3.85 -7.70
N GLU A 152 5.08 4.81 -7.87
CA GLU A 152 6.48 4.58 -8.08
C GLU A 152 7.26 5.68 -7.37
N PHE A 153 8.30 5.31 -6.61
CA PHE A 153 9.21 6.28 -6.03
C PHE A 153 10.63 5.74 -5.92
N SER A 154 11.58 6.68 -5.99
CA SER A 154 12.99 6.44 -5.73
C SER A 154 13.39 7.05 -4.39
N VAL A 155 13.93 6.25 -3.47
CA VAL A 155 14.30 6.68 -2.12
C VAL A 155 15.64 7.40 -2.06
N SER A 156 16.47 7.32 -3.11
CA SER A 156 17.76 8.04 -3.14
C SER A 156 17.58 9.55 -3.02
N GLU A 157 16.48 10.10 -3.54
CA GLU A 157 16.18 11.53 -3.49
C GLU A 157 15.58 11.99 -2.14
N GLN A 158 14.88 11.10 -1.43
CA GLN A 158 14.12 11.47 -0.22
C GLN A 158 14.92 11.39 1.09
N LEU A 159 15.95 10.55 1.15
CA LEU A 159 16.74 10.34 2.38
C LEU A 159 18.14 10.96 2.35
N GLY A 160 18.56 11.57 1.23
CA GLY A 160 19.89 12.19 1.09
C GLY A 160 21.06 11.20 1.19
N ILE A 161 20.80 9.89 1.05
CA ILE A 161 21.82 8.84 1.14
C ILE A 161 22.37 8.59 -0.26
N GLN A 162 23.47 9.26 -0.61
CA GLN A 162 24.12 9.18 -1.94
C GLN A 162 24.65 7.79 -2.32
N SER A 163 24.70 6.84 -1.38
CA SER A 163 25.27 5.51 -1.62
C SER A 163 24.23 4.42 -1.94
N ILE A 164 22.93 4.73 -1.86
CA ILE A 164 21.85 3.74 -1.95
C ILE A 164 20.77 4.24 -2.91
N SER A 165 20.65 3.60 -4.07
CA SER A 165 19.49 3.75 -4.95
C SER A 165 18.46 2.67 -4.61
N LEU A 166 17.24 3.06 -4.30
CA LEU A 166 16.14 2.13 -4.01
C LEU A 166 14.90 2.56 -4.78
N TYR A 167 14.37 1.64 -5.57
CA TYR A 167 13.20 1.80 -6.42
C TYR A 167 12.09 0.97 -5.83
N HIS A 168 10.92 1.57 -5.66
CA HIS A 168 9.73 0.88 -5.21
C HIS A 168 8.58 1.22 -6.14
N LYS A 169 7.95 0.18 -6.69
CA LYS A 169 6.79 0.28 -7.55
C LYS A 169 5.69 -0.60 -7.01
N ALA A 170 4.45 -0.15 -7.10
CA ALA A 170 3.33 -0.95 -6.69
C ALA A 170 2.01 -0.49 -7.26
N LEU A 171 1.07 -1.42 -7.25
CA LEU A 171 -0.26 -1.25 -7.80
C LEU A 171 -1.26 -1.91 -6.87
N VAL A 172 -2.35 -1.21 -6.62
CA VAL A 172 -3.49 -1.71 -5.83
C VAL A 172 -4.76 -1.45 -6.61
N GLU A 173 -5.56 -2.49 -6.79
CA GLU A 173 -6.85 -2.46 -7.45
C GLU A 173 -7.90 -3.02 -6.51
N ILE A 174 -9.03 -2.32 -6.41
CA ILE A 174 -10.17 -2.67 -5.55
C ILE A 174 -11.45 -2.65 -6.38
N ASP A 175 -12.18 -3.75 -6.32
CA ASP A 175 -13.45 -3.94 -7.01
C ASP A 175 -14.46 -4.74 -6.16
N GLU A 176 -15.60 -5.08 -6.77
CA GLU A 176 -16.69 -5.76 -6.09
C GLU A 176 -16.34 -7.19 -5.65
N GLU A 177 -15.37 -7.83 -6.30
CA GLU A 177 -15.00 -9.23 -6.05
C GLU A 177 -13.89 -9.33 -5.00
N GLY A 178 -12.99 -8.35 -4.97
CA GLY A 178 -11.83 -8.40 -4.09
C GLY A 178 -10.89 -7.21 -4.17
N ALA A 179 -9.64 -7.47 -3.80
CA ALA A 179 -8.52 -6.59 -4.07
C ALA A 179 -7.34 -7.38 -4.63
N GLU A 180 -6.64 -6.74 -5.54
CA GLU A 180 -5.39 -7.20 -6.11
C GLU A 180 -4.32 -6.15 -5.83
N ALA A 181 -3.23 -6.56 -5.20
CA ALA A 181 -2.14 -5.69 -4.82
C ALA A 181 -0.81 -6.33 -5.23
N THR A 182 0.05 -5.55 -5.83
CA THR A 182 1.38 -5.97 -6.25
C THR A 182 2.39 -4.90 -5.86
N ALA A 183 3.58 -5.32 -5.48
CA ALA A 183 4.66 -4.44 -5.13
C ALA A 183 6.00 -5.05 -5.49
N ALA A 184 6.93 -4.24 -5.96
CA ALA A 184 8.29 -4.66 -6.21
C ALA A 184 9.26 -3.56 -5.77
N THR A 185 10.33 -3.98 -5.12
CA THR A 185 11.40 -3.12 -4.61
C THR A 185 12.73 -3.61 -5.15
N ALA A 186 13.57 -2.71 -5.66
CA ALA A 186 14.93 -3.01 -6.05
C ALA A 186 15.89 -2.03 -5.39
N HIS A 187 16.93 -2.57 -4.75
CA HIS A 187 18.00 -1.81 -4.13
C HIS A 187 19.31 -2.08 -4.87
N LEU A 188 20.00 -1.02 -5.28
CA LEU A 188 21.28 -1.08 -5.95
C LEU A 188 22.40 -0.55 -5.05
N THR A 189 23.53 -1.23 -5.10
CA THR A 189 24.78 -0.79 -4.46
C THR A 189 25.84 -0.51 -5.52
N MET A 190 26.46 0.66 -5.44
CA MET A 190 27.52 1.07 -6.37
C MET A 190 28.91 0.72 -5.81
N LEU A 191 29.88 0.51 -6.69
CA LEU A 191 31.28 0.41 -6.30
C LEU A 191 31.75 1.73 -5.69
N PRO A 192 32.41 1.74 -4.51
CA PRO A 192 33.14 2.91 -4.07
C PRO A 192 34.26 3.17 -5.09
N GLY A 193 34.30 4.40 -5.62
CA GLY A 193 35.40 4.84 -6.48
C GLY A 193 36.75 4.58 -5.82
N CYS A 194 37.76 4.26 -6.63
CA CYS A 194 39.11 3.88 -6.19
C CYS A 194 39.68 4.80 -5.09
N CYS A 195 40.43 4.17 -4.19
CA CYS A 195 41.30 4.71 -3.13
C CYS A 195 40.69 4.95 -1.73
N ALA A 196 40.49 3.86 -0.97
CA ALA A 196 41.00 3.70 0.41
C ALA A 196 40.78 2.25 0.90
N PRO A 197 41.73 1.62 1.63
CA PRO A 197 41.49 0.34 2.27
C PRO A 197 40.49 0.53 3.41
N ILE A 198 39.23 0.14 3.20
CA ILE A 198 38.21 0.15 4.25
C ILE A 198 38.56 -0.95 5.27
N LYS A 199 39.18 -0.56 6.39
CA LYS A 199 39.15 -1.36 7.62
C LYS A 199 37.68 -1.56 7.99
N ARG A 200 37.20 -2.80 7.96
CA ARG A 200 35.82 -3.14 8.35
C ARG A 200 35.59 -2.74 9.81
N PRO A 201 34.71 -1.77 10.13
CA PRO A 201 34.20 -1.67 11.48
C PRO A 201 33.20 -2.81 11.66
N LYS A 202 33.42 -3.66 12.67
CA LYS A 202 32.33 -4.47 13.21
C LYS A 202 31.46 -3.52 14.04
N THR A 203 30.40 -2.98 13.44
CA THR A 203 29.42 -2.22 14.21
C THR A 203 28.01 -2.56 13.72
N ARG A 204 27.22 -3.16 14.62
CA ARG A 204 25.76 -3.21 14.54
C ARG A 204 25.25 -1.77 14.45
N PHE A 205 24.43 -1.48 13.45
CA PHE A 205 23.68 -0.24 13.39
C PHE A 205 22.18 -0.51 13.29
N CYS A 206 21.44 0.22 14.10
CA CYS A 206 19.99 0.18 14.28
C CYS A 206 19.49 1.62 14.15
N SER A 207 18.60 1.90 13.19
CA SER A 207 17.74 3.10 13.14
C SER A 207 16.58 2.79 12.18
N ARG A 208 15.32 2.66 12.62
CA ARG A 208 14.32 3.74 12.71
C ARG A 208 14.39 4.61 11.44
N SER A 209 13.59 4.38 10.40
CA SER A 209 12.13 4.55 10.39
C SER A 209 11.51 3.82 9.18
N SER A 210 10.36 3.18 9.35
CA SER A 210 9.53 2.68 8.24
C SER A 210 8.07 2.72 8.66
N ILE A 211 7.28 3.57 8.00
CA ILE A 211 5.83 3.73 8.25
C ILE A 211 5.13 2.46 7.74
N SER A 212 4.30 1.87 8.61
CA SER A 212 3.76 0.52 8.50
C SER A 212 2.22 0.54 8.47
N PHE A 213 1.61 -0.40 7.75
CA PHE A 213 0.22 -0.82 7.96
C PHE A 213 0.16 -2.33 8.15
N LEU A 214 -0.77 -2.70 9.01
CA LEU A 214 -0.76 -3.93 9.80
C LEU A 214 -1.75 -4.95 9.22
N ASP A 215 -1.21 -6.04 8.71
CA ASP A 215 -1.82 -7.36 8.84
C ASP A 215 -0.98 -8.13 9.86
N LYS A 216 -1.56 -9.13 10.53
CA LYS A 216 -0.95 -9.87 11.65
C LYS A 216 0.34 -10.61 11.28
N ARG A 217 0.88 -10.44 10.07
CA ARG A 217 2.29 -10.48 9.69
C ARG A 217 2.50 -9.65 8.40
N ARG A 218 2.86 -8.36 8.58
CA ARG A 218 3.60 -7.42 7.70
C ARG A 218 3.40 -7.60 6.20
N LEU A 219 2.95 -6.58 5.45
CA LEU A 219 3.52 -6.31 4.11
C LEU A 219 3.22 -4.94 3.46
N TYR A 220 2.21 -4.11 3.83
CA TYR A 220 1.93 -2.92 3.00
C TYR A 220 1.33 -1.69 3.69
N CYS A 221 1.73 -0.48 3.27
CA CYS A 221 1.18 0.82 3.71
C CYS A 221 1.19 1.83 2.55
N ASN A 222 0.01 2.28 2.11
CA ASN A 222 -0.10 3.37 1.12
C ASN A 222 -0.60 4.65 1.76
N ARG A 223 0.09 5.75 1.44
CA ARG A 223 -0.37 7.12 1.68
C ARG A 223 -1.19 7.55 0.47
N PHE A 224 -2.42 8.02 0.69
CA PHE A 224 -3.21 8.68 -0.35
C PHE A 224 -2.84 10.16 -0.41
N VAL A 225 -1.92 10.54 -1.31
CA VAL A 225 -1.74 11.93 -1.72
C VAL A 225 -1.36 11.96 -3.21
N ARG A 226 -2.07 12.82 -3.96
CA ARG A 226 -1.80 13.32 -5.32
C ARG A 226 -2.32 12.47 -6.49
N TRP A 227 -3.31 13.03 -7.18
CA TRP A 227 -3.52 12.84 -8.62
C TRP A 227 -2.99 14.13 -9.28
N SER A 228 -1.93 14.02 -10.07
CA SER A 228 -1.48 15.10 -10.96
C SER A 228 -2.17 14.95 -12.31
N ASP A 229 -2.76 16.04 -12.77
CA ASP A 229 -3.46 16.17 -14.03
C ASP A 229 -2.58 15.76 -15.22
N LEU A 230 -3.17 14.99 -16.15
CA LEU A 230 -2.86 15.03 -17.58
C LEU A 230 -4.00 15.78 -18.27
#